data_AF-A0A7S0QHQ5-F1
#
_entry.id   AF-A0A7S0QHQ5-F1
#
_cell.length_a   1.000
_cell.length_b   1.000
_cell.length_c   1.000
_cell.angle_alpha   90.00
_cell.angle_beta   90.00
_cell.angle_gamma   90.00
#
_symmetry.space_group_name_H-M   'P 1'
#
loop_
_entity.id
_entity.type
_entity.pdbx_description
1 polymer ?
#
loop_
_entity_poly.entity_id
_entity_poly.type
_entity_poly.pdbx_seq_one_letter_code
_entity_poly.pdbx_strand_id
1 'polypeptide(L)'
;MHFTLLLLLTLALLSTTIGQPGLPKKLNKEHICAACKATITELKKKVGSKVTESRVLEAMDGICSWDNFRVYDFPPPTMKQACETFLGDHDDVVEKEMAGSGGKGGKTAEELQQAVCFDRTRVCVG
;
A
#
# COMPACT_ATOMS: atom_id res chain seq x y z
N MET A 1 31.05 -15.05 -36.56
CA MET A 1 30.17 -13.90 -36.23
C MET A 1 28.67 -14.17 -36.42
N HIS A 2 28.22 -15.23 -37.12
CA HIS A 2 26.78 -15.56 -37.24
C HIS A 2 26.19 -16.29 -36.02
N PHE A 3 26.99 -17.11 -35.32
CA PHE A 3 26.52 -17.90 -34.18
C PHE A 3 26.12 -17.05 -32.96
N THR A 4 26.80 -15.93 -32.73
CA THR A 4 26.49 -14.98 -31.65
C THR A 4 25.19 -14.22 -31.86
N LEU A 5 24.79 -13.98 -33.12
CA LEU A 5 23.54 -13.29 -33.45
C LEU A 5 22.32 -14.19 -33.21
N LEU A 6 22.44 -15.49 -33.53
CA LEU A 6 21.40 -16.49 -33.26
C LEU A 6 21.17 -16.72 -31.75
N LEU A 7 22.24 -16.72 -30.94
CA LEU A 7 22.12 -16.89 -29.49
C LEU A 7 21.38 -15.72 -28.83
N LEU A 8 21.68 -14.48 -29.23
CA LEU A 8 21.01 -13.28 -28.71
C LEU A 8 19.51 -13.23 -29.06
N LEU A 9 19.14 -13.69 -30.26
CA LEU A 9 17.74 -13.80 -30.68
C LEU A 9 16.96 -14.84 -29.85
N THR A 10 17.60 -15.93 -29.43
CA THR A 10 16.94 -16.95 -28.58
C THR A 10 16.73 -16.48 -27.13
N LEU A 11 17.63 -15.67 -26.55
CA LEU A 11 17.44 -15.13 -25.20
C LEU A 11 16.31 -14.09 -25.12
N ALA A 12 16.06 -13.34 -26.19
CA ALA A 12 14.98 -12.34 -26.21
C ALA A 12 13.56 -12.96 -26.14
N LEU A 13 13.40 -14.23 -26.53
CA LEU A 13 12.11 -14.93 -26.54
C LEU A 13 11.75 -15.58 -25.20
N LEU A 14 12.68 -15.73 -24.26
CA LEU A 14 12.45 -16.37 -22.96
C LEU A 14 11.93 -15.40 -21.88
N SER A 15 11.90 -14.09 -22.15
CA SER A 15 11.61 -13.07 -21.13
C SER A 15 10.13 -12.64 -21.04
N THR A 16 9.21 -13.22 -21.81
CA THR A 16 7.84 -12.67 -21.97
C THR A 16 6.74 -13.36 -21.18
N THR A 17 7.03 -14.27 -20.24
CA THR A 17 5.97 -14.90 -19.42
C THR A 17 6.12 -14.63 -17.92
N ILE A 18 6.24 -13.36 -17.52
CA ILE A 18 5.82 -12.96 -16.18
C ILE A 18 4.33 -12.63 -16.30
N GLY A 19 3.47 -13.61 -16.01
CA GLY A 19 2.03 -13.46 -16.09
C GLY A 19 1.58 -12.23 -15.32
N GLN A 20 0.90 -11.30 -16.00
CA GLN A 20 0.21 -10.20 -15.35
C GLN A 20 -0.80 -10.80 -14.35
N PRO A 21 -0.69 -10.49 -13.05
CA PRO A 21 -1.67 -10.93 -12.08
C PRO A 21 -3.03 -10.38 -12.50
N GLY A 22 -4.00 -11.28 -12.72
CA GLY A 22 -5.33 -10.92 -13.19
C GLY A 22 -5.96 -9.87 -12.28
N LEU A 23 -6.54 -8.82 -12.89
CA LEU A 23 -7.26 -7.77 -12.19
C LEU A 23 -8.26 -8.42 -11.20
N PRO A 24 -8.25 -8.05 -9.91
CA PRO A 24 -9.10 -8.68 -8.94
C PRO A 24 -10.56 -8.33 -9.23
N LYS A 25 -11.46 -9.27 -8.89
CA LYS A 25 -12.90 -9.04 -8.94
C LYS A 25 -13.27 -7.87 -8.01
N LYS A 26 -14.45 -7.28 -8.25
CA LYS A 26 -14.99 -6.13 -7.49
C LYS A 26 -14.61 -6.18 -6.01
N LEU A 27 -13.93 -5.14 -5.54
CA LEU A 27 -13.54 -5.00 -4.14
C LEU A 27 -14.79 -4.97 -3.25
N ASN A 28 -14.67 -5.60 -2.08
CA ASN A 28 -15.69 -5.58 -1.04
C ASN A 28 -15.14 -4.85 0.19
N LYS A 29 -16.00 -4.65 1.20
CA LYS A 29 -15.67 -3.94 2.44
C LYS A 29 -14.50 -4.56 3.21
N GLU A 30 -14.37 -5.89 3.20
CA GLU A 30 -13.27 -6.60 3.85
C GLU A 30 -11.92 -6.27 3.20
N HIS A 31 -11.87 -6.20 1.87
CA HIS A 31 -10.66 -5.78 1.15
C HIS A 31 -10.27 -4.34 1.49
N ILE A 32 -11.24 -3.41 1.54
CA ILE A 32 -10.96 -1.99 1.88
C ILE A 32 -10.49 -1.86 3.33
N CYS A 33 -11.14 -2.57 4.27
CA CYS A 33 -10.71 -2.57 5.66
C CYS A 33 -9.30 -3.16 5.84
N ALA A 34 -8.99 -4.29 5.18
CA ALA A 34 -7.66 -4.87 5.19
C ALA A 34 -6.61 -3.91 4.62
N ALA A 35 -6.92 -3.25 3.49
CA ALA A 35 -6.06 -2.26 2.88
C ALA A 35 -5.81 -1.06 3.79
N CYS A 36 -6.84 -0.51 4.45
CA CYS A 36 -6.65 0.58 5.41
C CYS A 36 -5.63 0.20 6.49
N LYS A 37 -5.82 -0.96 7.15
CA LYS A 37 -4.92 -1.41 8.21
C LYS A 37 -3.48 -1.60 7.70
N ALA A 38 -3.32 -2.22 6.54
CA ALA A 38 -2.02 -2.44 5.92
C ALA A 38 -1.33 -1.12 5.54
N THR A 39 -2.05 -0.20 4.91
CA THR A 39 -1.55 1.12 4.53
C THR A 39 -1.05 1.90 5.75
N ILE A 40 -1.83 1.95 6.84
CA ILE A 40 -1.40 2.63 8.07
C ILE A 40 -0.14 1.98 8.67
N THR A 41 -0.07 0.65 8.64
CA THR A 41 1.10 -0.09 9.11
C THR A 41 2.35 0.25 8.30
N GLU A 42 2.26 0.23 6.98
CA GLU A 42 3.36 0.55 6.08
C GLU A 42 3.77 2.02 6.16
N LEU A 43 2.81 2.95 6.28
CA LEU A 43 3.09 4.36 6.50
C LEU A 43 3.84 4.58 7.80
N LYS A 44 3.43 3.90 8.89
CA LYS A 44 4.12 4.04 10.17
C LYS A 44 5.57 3.55 10.09
N LYS A 45 5.83 2.46 9.37
CA LYS A 45 7.19 1.95 9.11
C LYS A 45 8.03 2.95 8.31
N LYS A 46 7.48 3.50 7.22
CA LYS A 46 8.18 4.45 6.34
C LYS A 46 8.44 5.80 7.00
N VAL A 47 7.45 6.38 7.67
CA VAL A 47 7.57 7.67 8.36
C VAL A 47 8.52 7.55 9.56
N GLY A 48 8.42 6.47 10.33
CA GLY A 48 9.26 6.22 11.50
C GLY A 48 8.90 7.10 12.71
N SER A 49 9.90 7.41 13.54
CA SER A 49 9.71 8.13 14.81
C SER A 49 9.70 9.66 14.69
N LYS A 50 10.37 10.20 13.67
CA LYS A 50 10.40 11.64 13.39
C LYS A 50 9.32 11.98 12.38
N VAL A 51 8.13 12.24 12.89
CA VAL A 51 6.97 12.60 12.08
C VAL A 51 7.06 14.08 11.72
N THR A 52 7.06 14.37 10.42
CA THR A 52 6.82 15.71 9.86
C THR A 52 5.82 15.56 8.73
N GLU A 53 5.05 16.61 8.45
CA GLU A 53 4.08 16.63 7.35
C GLU A 53 4.72 16.24 6.01
N SER A 54 5.88 16.82 5.68
CA SER A 54 6.64 16.48 4.47
C SER A 54 6.98 14.99 4.36
N ARG A 55 7.40 14.36 5.48
CA ARG A 55 7.73 12.92 5.50
C ARG A 55 6.49 12.05 5.37
N VAL A 56 5.35 12.51 5.88
CA VAL A 56 4.07 11.80 5.72
C VAL A 56 3.67 11.81 4.25
N LEU A 57 3.72 12.98 3.60
CA LEU A 57 3.43 13.11 2.17
C LEU A 57 4.36 12.26 1.31
N GLU A 58 5.67 12.31 1.57
CA GLU A 58 6.66 11.47 0.89
C GLU A 58 6.41 9.97 1.12
N ALA A 59 5.98 9.57 2.31
CA ALA A 59 5.68 8.17 2.61
C ALA A 59 4.37 7.69 1.99
N MET A 60 3.40 8.59 1.82
CA MET A 60 2.14 8.33 1.12
C MET A 60 2.37 8.16 -0.39
N ASP A 61 3.36 8.85 -0.95
CA ASP A 61 3.76 8.61 -2.33
C ASP A 61 4.27 7.16 -2.51
N GLY A 62 3.70 6.45 -3.48
CA GLY A 62 4.02 5.05 -3.74
C GLY A 62 3.65 4.06 -2.63
N ILE A 63 2.90 4.47 -1.58
CA ILE A 63 2.50 3.54 -0.51
C ILE A 63 1.64 2.39 -1.04
N CYS A 64 0.85 2.64 -2.09
CA CYS A 64 0.04 1.61 -2.74
C CYS A 64 0.85 0.67 -3.69
N SER A 65 2.18 0.70 -3.65
CA SER A 65 3.01 -0.22 -4.43
C SER A 65 2.79 -1.69 -4.05
N TRP A 66 2.89 -2.58 -5.04
CA TRP A 66 2.78 -4.03 -4.90
C TRP A 66 3.65 -4.60 -3.77
N ASP A 67 4.88 -4.12 -3.67
CA ASP A 67 5.86 -4.68 -2.74
C ASP A 67 5.50 -4.43 -1.27
N ASN A 68 4.74 -3.37 -0.99
CA ASN A 68 4.32 -3.04 0.36
C ASN A 68 3.23 -4.00 0.90
N PHE A 69 2.57 -4.80 0.05
CA PHE A 69 1.42 -5.62 0.47
C PHE A 69 1.59 -7.14 0.34
N ARG A 70 2.82 -7.63 0.12
CA ARG A 70 3.09 -9.06 -0.16
C ARG A 70 2.74 -10.02 0.99
N VAL A 71 2.66 -9.50 2.21
CA VAL A 71 2.54 -10.31 3.45
C VAL A 71 1.21 -10.12 4.19
N TYR A 72 0.20 -9.52 3.54
CA TYR A 72 -1.08 -9.21 4.16
C TYR A 72 -2.19 -10.18 3.73
N ASP A 73 -3.36 -10.07 4.37
CA ASP A 73 -4.50 -11.00 4.27
C ASP A 73 -4.93 -11.31 2.83
N PHE A 74 -4.82 -10.33 1.93
CA PHE A 74 -5.05 -10.53 0.51
C PHE A 74 -3.75 -10.28 -0.26
N PRO A 75 -3.43 -11.09 -1.29
CA PRO A 75 -2.25 -10.83 -2.09
C PRO A 75 -2.51 -9.63 -3.04
N PRO A 76 -1.46 -8.93 -3.46
CA PRO A 76 -1.50 -8.13 -4.69
C PRO A 76 -1.99 -9.00 -5.88
N PRO A 77 -2.89 -8.52 -6.78
CA PRO A 77 -3.25 -7.13 -7.05
C PRO A 77 -4.32 -6.53 -6.12
N THR A 78 -5.03 -7.37 -5.37
CA THR A 78 -6.22 -6.96 -4.61
C THR A 78 -5.91 -5.86 -3.58
N MET A 79 -4.84 -6.03 -2.80
CA MET A 79 -4.46 -5.03 -1.80
C MET A 79 -4.01 -3.71 -2.40
N LYS A 80 -3.31 -3.74 -3.54
CA LYS A 80 -2.93 -2.51 -4.23
C LYS A 80 -4.17 -1.71 -4.64
N GLN A 81 -5.13 -2.36 -5.28
CA GLN A 81 -6.35 -1.68 -5.72
C GLN A 81 -7.20 -1.19 -4.56
N ALA A 82 -7.28 -2.00 -3.50
CA ALA A 82 -7.98 -1.60 -2.28
C ALA A 82 -7.28 -0.43 -1.56
N CYS A 83 -5.95 -0.36 -1.57
CA CYS A 83 -5.18 0.79 -1.09
C CYS A 83 -5.47 2.03 -1.92
N GLU A 84 -5.42 1.92 -3.25
CA GLU A 84 -5.69 3.05 -4.16
C GLU A 84 -7.12 3.56 -4.01
N THR A 85 -8.08 2.66 -3.84
CA THR A 85 -9.48 3.01 -3.57
C THR A 85 -9.61 3.71 -2.21
N PHE A 86 -9.02 3.12 -1.16
CA PHE A 86 -9.06 3.69 0.18
C PHE A 86 -8.44 5.09 0.26
N LEU A 87 -7.24 5.28 -0.31
CA LEU A 87 -6.58 6.58 -0.30
C LEU A 87 -7.26 7.59 -1.24
N GLY A 88 -7.82 7.16 -2.37
CA GLY A 88 -8.58 8.06 -3.23
C GLY A 88 -9.80 8.69 -2.55
N ASP A 89 -10.37 8.01 -1.55
CA ASP A 89 -11.53 8.49 -0.79
C ASP A 89 -11.15 9.17 0.54
N HIS A 90 -9.95 8.93 1.07
CA HIS A 90 -9.60 9.21 2.48
C HIS A 90 -8.17 9.70 2.73
N ASP A 91 -7.42 10.11 1.71
CA ASP A 91 -6.06 10.63 1.83
C ASP A 91 -5.91 11.76 2.87
N ASP A 92 -6.81 12.75 2.86
CA ASP A 92 -6.83 13.87 3.82
C ASP A 92 -6.88 13.38 5.28
N VAL A 93 -7.69 12.34 5.55
CA VAL A 93 -7.82 11.76 6.89
C VAL A 93 -6.54 11.04 7.29
N VAL A 94 -5.93 10.31 6.36
CA VAL A 94 -4.68 9.59 6.57
C VAL A 94 -3.55 10.57 6.85
N GLU A 95 -3.37 11.58 6.01
CA GLU A 95 -2.33 12.59 6.17
C GLU A 95 -2.44 13.27 7.54
N LYS A 96 -3.62 13.75 7.88
CA LYS A 96 -3.86 14.47 9.14
C LYS A 96 -3.57 13.62 10.37
N GLU A 97 -4.07 12.39 10.43
CA GLU A 97 -3.84 11.51 11.59
C GLU A 97 -2.38 11.05 11.65
N MET A 98 -1.73 10.81 10.52
CA MET A 98 -0.31 10.45 10.46
C MET A 98 0.59 11.61 10.87
N ALA A 99 0.36 12.83 10.38
CA ALA A 99 1.12 14.03 10.75
C ALA A 99 0.94 14.39 12.23
N GLY A 100 -0.27 14.20 12.76
CA GLY A 100 -0.58 14.35 14.19
C GLY A 100 -0.07 13.21 15.09
N SER A 101 0.56 12.17 14.53
CA SER A 101 1.02 11.01 15.31
C SER A 101 2.37 11.18 16.00
N GLY A 102 3.09 12.28 15.70
CA GLY A 102 4.38 12.62 16.30
C GLY A 102 4.28 13.21 17.70
N GLY A 103 5.43 13.30 18.39
CA GLY A 103 5.56 13.96 19.70
C GLY A 103 5.83 13.03 20.88
N LYS A 104 5.77 13.58 22.11
CA LYS A 104 5.93 12.80 23.35
C LYS A 104 4.79 11.78 23.45
N GLY A 105 5.12 10.49 23.36
CA GLY A 105 4.14 9.40 23.41
C GLY A 105 3.42 9.13 22.09
N GLY A 106 4.07 9.41 20.94
CA GLY A 106 3.47 9.25 19.61
C GLY A 106 2.74 7.93 19.39
N LYS A 107 1.75 7.96 18.49
CA LYS A 107 0.81 6.85 18.30
C LYS A 107 1.49 5.63 17.67
N THR A 108 1.11 4.45 18.16
CA THR A 108 1.41 3.13 17.58
C THR A 108 0.65 2.91 16.27
N ALA A 109 1.01 1.88 15.51
CA ALA A 109 0.29 1.54 14.29
C ALA A 109 -1.16 1.14 14.62
N GLU A 110 -1.37 0.42 15.71
CA GLU A 110 -2.68 -0.06 16.17
C GLU A 110 -3.58 1.10 16.57
N GLU A 111 -3.06 2.08 17.32
CA GLU A 111 -3.81 3.30 17.67
C GLU A 111 -4.18 4.12 16.42
N LEU A 112 -3.28 4.18 15.44
CA LEU A 112 -3.56 4.84 14.16
C LEU A 112 -4.59 4.08 13.34
N GLN A 113 -4.54 2.75 13.33
CA GLN A 113 -5.56 1.93 12.66
C GLN A 113 -6.93 2.12 13.29
N GLN A 114 -7.02 2.19 14.63
CA GLN A 114 -8.27 2.47 15.31
C GLN A 114 -8.82 3.84 14.90
N ALA A 115 -7.99 4.88 15.01
CA ALA A 115 -8.39 6.23 14.65
C ALA A 115 -8.82 6.34 13.18
N VAL A 116 -8.01 5.83 12.25
CA VAL A 116 -8.27 6.00 10.82
C VAL A 116 -9.34 5.02 10.33
N CYS A 117 -9.15 3.72 10.51
CA CYS A 117 -9.94 2.69 9.84
C CYS A 117 -11.32 2.45 10.48
N PHE A 118 -11.47 2.74 11.78
CA PHE A 118 -12.71 2.51 12.52
C PHE A 118 -13.42 3.83 12.86
N ASP A 119 -12.70 4.81 13.42
CA ASP A 119 -13.36 5.99 13.98
C ASP A 119 -13.64 7.07 12.93
N ARG A 120 -12.64 7.41 12.10
CA ARG A 120 -12.72 8.52 11.14
C ARG A 120 -13.35 8.11 9.81
N THR A 121 -12.82 7.07 9.17
CA THR A 121 -13.28 6.62 7.83
C THR A 121 -14.39 5.58 7.92
N ARG A 122 -14.45 4.85 9.04
CA ARG A 122 -15.42 3.77 9.30
C ARG A 122 -15.41 2.64 8.27
N VAL A 123 -14.35 2.51 7.46
CA VAL A 123 -14.24 1.45 6.44
C VAL A 123 -14.25 0.04 7.03
N CYS A 124 -13.87 -0.10 8.31
CA CYS A 124 -13.89 -1.36 9.04
C CYS A 124 -15.14 -1.58 9.91
N VAL A 125 -16.09 -0.64 9.96
CA VAL A 125 -17.29 -0.78 10.79
C VAL A 125 -18.39 -1.49 10.01
N GLY A 126 -18.79 -2.70 10.42
CA GLY A 126 -19.83 -3.56 9.83
C GLY A 126 -21.19 -2.90 9.71
#